data_AF-H6MY55-F1
#
_entry.id   AF-H6MY55-F1
#
_cell.length_a   1.000
_cell.length_b   1.000
_cell.length_c   1.000
_cell.angle_alpha   90.00
_cell.angle_beta   90.00
_cell.angle_gamma   90.00
#
_symmetry.space_group_name_H-M   'P 1'
#
loop_
_entity.id
_entity.type
_entity.pdbx_description
1 polymer ?
#
loop_
_entity_poly.entity_id
_entity_poly.type
_entity_poly.pdbx_seq_one_letter_code
_entity_poly.pdbx_strand_id
1 'polypeptide(L)'
;MGLELPWNSDRIHDLQVELIDLCVWSLVGSGGVVGEEVWSALDAACEVCRVQFVRASLPKGEHRLSFEVLGRSLETGSSGPNPYTMAPDWLAALWLGLVARDRGLLDVLRDFEVEWMRASVEEGVWFDPYQEQWARAWQMLLRGERGEPVAQQVVEVMRLTDPELAPVAGAESVLQTEFPSVRLLWDVVSGSRSEFPVDVRVALEANKEYYTRPVENRVRMREGFVPWRILGPVCAAVDSGFEVGVQSQYLPGALVFDRRDRLR
;
A
#
# COMPACT_ATOMS: atom_id res chain seq x y z
N MET A 1 6.88 -37.87 9.62
CA MET A 1 6.25 -36.64 10.16
C MET A 1 7.35 -35.61 10.36
N GLY A 2 7.79 -34.96 9.28
CA GLY A 2 8.71 -33.84 9.38
C GLY A 2 7.86 -32.59 9.55
N LEU A 3 7.95 -31.95 10.71
CA LEU A 3 7.30 -30.66 10.96
C LEU A 3 7.95 -29.65 10.02
N GLU A 4 7.24 -29.22 8.98
CA GLU A 4 7.65 -28.04 8.21
C GLU A 4 7.80 -26.89 9.20
N LEU A 5 8.98 -26.26 9.23
CA LEU A 5 9.24 -25.12 10.11
C LEU A 5 8.16 -24.05 9.89
N PRO A 6 7.66 -23.40 10.96
CA PRO A 6 6.72 -22.30 10.82
C PRO A 6 7.24 -21.25 9.82
N TRP A 7 6.34 -20.63 9.07
CA TRP A 7 6.71 -19.60 8.11
C TRP A 7 7.41 -18.44 8.85
N ASN A 8 8.61 -18.07 8.40
CA ASN A 8 9.35 -16.92 8.94
C ASN A 8 9.00 -15.65 8.15
N SER A 9 9.58 -14.51 8.56
CA SER A 9 9.28 -13.21 7.92
C SER A 9 9.69 -13.16 6.45
N ASP A 10 10.82 -13.77 6.06
CA ASP A 10 11.27 -13.83 4.66
C ASP A 10 10.26 -14.56 3.78
N ARG A 11 9.84 -15.77 4.18
CA ARG A 11 8.87 -16.56 3.41
C ARG A 11 7.50 -15.88 3.32
N ILE A 12 7.09 -15.16 4.36
CA ILE A 12 5.83 -14.40 4.34
C ILE A 12 5.93 -13.21 3.38
N HIS A 13 7.07 -12.52 3.36
CA HIS A 13 7.32 -11.45 2.40
C HIS A 13 7.38 -11.98 0.96
N ASP A 14 8.08 -13.08 0.70
CA ASP A 14 8.13 -13.70 -0.62
C ASP A 14 6.72 -14.07 -1.12
N LEU A 15 5.90 -14.68 -0.24
CA LEU A 15 4.51 -15.00 -0.55
C LEU A 15 3.66 -13.75 -0.83
N GLN A 16 3.89 -12.66 -0.10
CA GLN A 16 3.23 -11.38 -0.36
C GLN A 16 3.57 -10.88 -1.77
N VAL A 17 4.85 -10.91 -2.15
CA VAL A 17 5.32 -10.49 -3.47
C VAL A 17 4.69 -11.35 -4.57
N GLU A 18 4.70 -12.68 -4.41
CA GLU A 18 4.10 -13.61 -5.37
C GLU A 18 2.59 -13.37 -5.57
N LEU A 19 1.86 -13.07 -4.49
CA LEU A 19 0.41 -12.82 -4.55
C LEU A 19 0.08 -11.47 -5.20
N ILE A 20 0.87 -10.43 -4.94
CA ILE A 20 0.74 -9.15 -5.63
C ILE A 20 1.03 -9.32 -7.12
N ASP A 21 2.10 -10.06 -7.46
CA ASP A 21 2.44 -10.33 -8.85
C ASP A 21 1.35 -11.15 -9.54
N LEU A 22 0.81 -12.17 -8.88
CA LEU A 22 -0.34 -12.93 -9.40
C LEU A 22 -1.52 -11.99 -9.69
N CYS A 23 -1.86 -11.09 -8.75
CA CYS A 23 -2.92 -10.11 -8.95
C CYS A 23 -2.67 -9.22 -10.19
N VAL A 24 -1.44 -8.70 -10.32
CA VAL A 24 -1.04 -7.82 -11.43
C VAL A 24 -1.08 -8.58 -12.76
N TRP A 25 -0.48 -9.76 -12.83
CA TRP A 25 -0.36 -10.52 -14.07
C TRP A 25 -1.68 -11.15 -14.51
N SER A 26 -2.56 -11.55 -13.59
CA SER A 26 -3.93 -11.98 -13.93
C SER A 26 -4.76 -10.81 -14.47
N LEU A 27 -4.58 -9.59 -13.92
CA LEU A 27 -5.23 -8.40 -14.46
C LEU A 27 -4.72 -8.02 -15.86
N VAL A 28 -3.40 -8.06 -16.07
CA VAL A 28 -2.78 -7.78 -17.38
C VAL A 28 -3.19 -8.85 -18.40
N GLY A 29 -3.09 -10.14 -18.03
CA GLY A 29 -3.42 -11.27 -18.90
C GLY A 29 -4.90 -11.34 -19.30
N SER A 30 -5.79 -10.80 -18.47
CA SER A 30 -7.23 -10.67 -18.76
C SER A 30 -7.59 -9.39 -19.54
N GLY A 31 -6.61 -8.56 -19.92
CA GLY A 31 -6.85 -7.31 -20.65
C GLY A 31 -7.49 -6.22 -19.80
N GLY A 32 -7.28 -6.23 -18.48
CA GLY A 32 -7.86 -5.28 -17.53
C GLY A 32 -9.21 -5.69 -16.95
N VAL A 33 -9.67 -6.92 -17.21
CA VAL A 33 -10.92 -7.45 -16.66
C VAL A 33 -10.68 -8.01 -15.25
N VAL A 34 -11.28 -7.39 -14.25
CA VAL A 34 -11.12 -7.80 -12.84
C VAL A 34 -12.02 -8.99 -12.50
N GLY A 35 -11.60 -10.18 -12.90
CA GLY A 35 -12.27 -11.46 -12.61
C GLY A 35 -11.94 -12.02 -11.21
N GLU A 36 -12.56 -13.16 -10.87
CA GLU A 36 -12.41 -13.76 -9.54
C GLU A 36 -10.96 -14.15 -9.19
N GLU A 37 -10.14 -14.46 -10.19
CA GLU A 37 -8.71 -14.73 -10.00
C GLU A 37 -7.96 -13.51 -9.44
N VAL A 38 -8.19 -12.32 -10.01
CA VAL A 38 -7.60 -11.06 -9.53
C VAL A 38 -8.05 -10.76 -8.10
N TRP A 39 -9.35 -10.94 -7.83
CA TRP A 39 -9.90 -10.72 -6.51
C TRP A 39 -9.42 -11.73 -5.47
N SER A 40 -9.28 -13.00 -5.83
CA SER A 40 -8.76 -14.03 -4.93
C SER A 40 -7.29 -13.79 -4.61
N ALA A 41 -6.49 -13.35 -5.59
CA ALA A 41 -5.10 -12.99 -5.38
C ALA A 41 -4.96 -11.74 -4.48
N LEU A 42 -5.79 -10.71 -4.71
CA LEU A 42 -5.81 -9.51 -3.88
C LEU A 42 -6.23 -9.80 -2.44
N ASP A 43 -7.29 -10.59 -2.22
CA ASP A 43 -7.71 -11.03 -0.88
C ASP A 43 -6.58 -11.78 -0.17
N ALA A 44 -5.93 -12.71 -0.88
CA ALA A 44 -4.82 -13.47 -0.34
C ALA A 44 -3.63 -12.57 0.03
N ALA A 45 -3.30 -11.59 -0.82
CA ALA A 45 -2.26 -10.61 -0.52
C ALA A 45 -2.61 -9.78 0.73
N CYS A 46 -3.88 -9.38 0.89
CA CYS A 46 -4.35 -8.65 2.06
C CYS A 46 -4.25 -9.49 3.34
N GLU A 47 -4.62 -10.78 3.29
CA GLU A 47 -4.44 -11.72 4.41
C GLU A 47 -2.97 -11.85 4.82
N VAL A 48 -2.06 -11.99 3.85
CA VAL A 48 -0.63 -12.09 4.10
C VAL A 48 -0.07 -10.80 4.70
N CYS A 49 -0.52 -9.63 4.23
CA CYS A 49 -0.18 -8.35 4.86
C CYS A 49 -0.70 -8.30 6.31
N ARG A 50 -1.95 -8.72 6.53
CA ARG A 50 -2.59 -8.69 7.85
C ARG A 50 -1.81 -9.53 8.85
N VAL A 51 -1.49 -10.77 8.51
CA VAL A 51 -0.70 -11.64 9.39
C VAL A 51 0.70 -11.07 9.61
N GLN A 52 1.33 -10.47 8.59
CA GLN A 52 2.66 -9.86 8.72
C GLN A 52 2.67 -8.74 9.78
N PHE A 53 1.70 -7.82 9.74
CA PHE A 53 1.62 -6.73 10.71
C PHE A 53 1.17 -7.20 12.10
N VAL A 54 0.24 -8.16 12.21
CA VAL A 54 -0.13 -8.75 13.51
C VAL A 54 1.08 -9.43 14.18
N ARG A 55 1.87 -10.19 13.41
CA ARG A 55 3.09 -10.84 13.92
C ARG A 55 4.10 -9.83 14.42
N ALA A 56 4.21 -8.68 13.74
CA ALA A 56 5.16 -7.64 14.09
C ALA A 56 4.74 -6.81 15.31
N SER A 57 3.44 -6.70 15.59
CA SER A 57 2.92 -6.08 16.81
C SER A 57 3.14 -6.91 18.07
N LEU A 58 3.55 -8.17 17.93
CA LEU A 58 3.70 -9.12 19.04
C LEU A 58 5.18 -9.41 19.31
N PRO A 59 5.59 -9.58 20.57
CA PRO A 59 6.96 -9.94 20.92
C PRO A 59 7.43 -11.22 20.20
N LYS A 60 8.68 -11.20 19.71
CA LYS A 60 9.24 -12.27 18.87
C LYS A 60 9.21 -13.63 19.56
N GLY A 61 8.59 -14.62 18.91
CA GLY A 61 8.58 -16.01 19.34
C GLY A 61 7.58 -16.35 20.46
N GLU A 62 6.83 -15.38 20.99
CA GLU A 62 5.89 -15.60 22.10
C GLU A 62 4.52 -16.14 21.65
N HIS A 63 4.14 -15.91 20.39
CA HIS A 63 2.82 -16.28 19.88
C HIS A 63 2.92 -17.14 18.62
N ARG A 64 1.99 -18.08 18.46
CA ARG A 64 1.73 -18.79 17.21
C ARG A 64 0.46 -18.24 16.58
N LEU A 65 0.53 -18.02 15.27
CA LEU A 65 -0.57 -17.50 14.47
C LEU A 65 -0.82 -18.46 13.31
N SER A 66 -2.09 -18.59 12.95
CA SER A 66 -2.55 -19.33 11.78
C SER A 66 -3.25 -18.37 10.84
N PHE A 67 -3.09 -18.59 9.54
CA PHE A 67 -3.69 -17.78 8.50
C PHE A 67 -4.00 -18.65 7.29
N GLU A 68 -4.92 -18.23 6.42
CA GLU A 68 -5.35 -19.01 5.26
C GLU A 68 -5.03 -18.27 3.96
N VAL A 69 -4.28 -18.90 3.07
CA VAL A 69 -3.94 -18.33 1.77
C VAL A 69 -4.45 -19.27 0.68
N LEU A 70 -5.39 -18.79 -0.13
CA LEU A 70 -5.97 -19.53 -1.27
C LEU A 70 -6.42 -20.97 -0.88
N GLY A 71 -7.12 -21.10 0.25
CA GLY A 71 -7.63 -22.38 0.75
C GLY A 71 -6.58 -23.27 1.44
N ARG A 72 -5.37 -22.77 1.69
CA ARG A 72 -4.32 -23.48 2.45
C ARG A 72 -4.12 -22.83 3.81
N SER A 73 -4.26 -23.61 4.87
CA SER A 73 -3.93 -23.18 6.23
C SER A 73 -2.42 -23.22 6.45
N LEU A 74 -1.85 -22.10 6.90
CA LEU A 74 -0.44 -21.91 7.18
C LEU A 74 -0.24 -21.50 8.65
N GLU A 75 0.96 -21.73 9.18
CA GLU A 75 1.33 -21.34 10.55
C GLU A 75 2.62 -20.53 10.58
N THR A 76 2.69 -19.61 11.54
CA THR A 76 3.85 -18.73 11.75
C THR A 76 3.96 -18.33 13.22
N GLY A 77 5.15 -17.84 13.62
CA GLY A 77 5.38 -17.22 14.92
C GLY A 77 5.36 -15.69 14.86
N SER A 78 5.06 -15.04 15.97
CA SER A 78 5.27 -13.59 16.14
C SER A 78 6.74 -13.23 15.92
N SER A 79 6.98 -12.04 15.37
CA SER A 79 8.32 -11.62 14.92
C SER A 79 8.88 -10.42 15.66
N GLY A 80 8.03 -9.60 16.30
CA GLY A 80 8.35 -8.20 16.53
C GLY A 80 8.50 -7.42 15.21
N PRO A 81 8.77 -6.11 15.27
CA PRO A 81 9.16 -5.33 14.10
C PRO A 81 10.30 -6.03 13.35
N ASN A 82 10.25 -6.01 12.03
CA ASN A 82 11.23 -6.65 11.14
C ASN A 82 11.37 -5.85 9.83
N PRO A 83 12.35 -6.16 8.96
CA PRO A 83 12.65 -5.39 7.75
C PRO A 83 11.46 -5.15 6.82
N TYR A 84 10.44 -6.02 6.85
CA TYR A 84 9.26 -5.99 5.98
C TYR A 84 8.01 -5.43 6.68
N THR A 85 8.20 -4.64 7.74
CA THR A 85 7.13 -3.95 8.47
C THR A 85 7.46 -2.48 8.72
N MET A 86 8.38 -1.95 7.91
CA MET A 86 8.77 -0.55 7.96
C MET A 86 7.69 0.32 7.34
N ALA A 87 7.82 1.65 7.44
CA ALA A 87 6.83 2.57 6.89
C ALA A 87 6.52 2.34 5.39
N PRO A 88 7.51 2.02 4.52
CA PRO A 88 7.22 1.68 3.12
C PRO A 88 6.33 0.44 2.97
N ASP A 89 6.57 -0.61 3.76
CA ASP A 89 5.78 -1.85 3.73
C ASP A 89 4.37 -1.61 4.26
N TRP A 90 4.23 -0.76 5.28
CA TRP A 90 2.93 -0.37 5.83
C TRP A 90 2.11 0.38 4.78
N LEU A 91 2.72 1.31 4.03
CA LEU A 91 2.07 2.00 2.92
C LEU A 91 1.69 1.02 1.80
N ALA A 92 2.57 0.07 1.45
CA ALA A 92 2.27 -0.94 0.44
C ALA A 92 1.05 -1.79 0.84
N ALA A 93 0.98 -2.23 2.09
CA ALA A 93 -0.18 -2.96 2.62
C ALA A 93 -1.45 -2.09 2.68
N LEU A 94 -1.31 -0.81 3.06
CA LEU A 94 -2.42 0.15 3.05
C LEU A 94 -3.06 0.26 1.67
N TRP A 95 -2.25 0.36 0.61
CA TRP A 95 -2.79 0.48 -0.75
C TRP A 95 -3.65 -0.73 -1.12
N LEU A 96 -3.17 -1.94 -0.82
CA LEU A 96 -3.96 -3.15 -1.04
C LEU A 96 -5.24 -3.15 -0.21
N GLY A 97 -5.15 -2.79 1.08
CA GLY A 97 -6.31 -2.71 1.97
C GLY A 97 -7.37 -1.71 1.51
N LEU A 98 -6.96 -0.54 1.01
CA LEU A 98 -7.87 0.47 0.47
C LEU A 98 -8.53 0.00 -0.83
N VAL A 99 -7.80 -0.66 -1.72
CA VAL A 99 -8.36 -1.18 -2.99
C VAL A 99 -9.30 -2.35 -2.75
N ALA A 100 -8.90 -3.29 -1.91
CA ALA A 100 -9.71 -4.45 -1.53
C ALA A 100 -10.88 -4.09 -0.62
N ARG A 101 -10.84 -2.92 0.02
CA ARG A 101 -11.71 -2.53 1.15
C ARG A 101 -11.68 -3.57 2.28
N ASP A 102 -10.51 -4.17 2.51
CA ASP A 102 -10.31 -5.16 3.56
C ASP A 102 -10.24 -4.46 4.93
N ARG A 103 -11.37 -4.44 5.63
CA ARG A 103 -11.47 -3.80 6.96
C ARG A 103 -10.53 -4.44 7.98
N GLY A 104 -10.32 -5.75 7.93
CA GLY A 104 -9.46 -6.45 8.86
C GLY A 104 -7.99 -6.03 8.73
N LEU A 105 -7.50 -5.88 7.50
CA LEU A 105 -6.17 -5.32 7.24
C LEU A 105 -6.11 -3.85 7.65
N LEU A 106 -7.08 -3.03 7.27
CA LEU A 106 -7.09 -1.61 7.61
C LEU A 106 -7.14 -1.36 9.13
N ASP A 107 -7.86 -2.19 9.89
CA ASP A 107 -7.91 -2.15 11.35
C ASP A 107 -6.54 -2.49 11.97
N VAL A 108 -5.88 -3.55 11.48
CA VAL A 108 -4.53 -3.92 11.93
C VAL A 108 -3.54 -2.78 11.65
N LEU A 109 -3.60 -2.18 10.47
CA LEU A 109 -2.70 -1.07 10.09
C LEU A 109 -2.95 0.20 10.92
N ARG A 110 -4.23 0.50 11.23
CA ARG A 110 -4.64 1.61 12.11
C ARG A 110 -4.03 1.49 13.50
N ASP A 111 -4.02 0.27 14.03
CA ASP A 111 -3.61 -0.05 15.41
C ASP A 111 -2.13 -0.46 15.49
N PHE A 112 -1.42 -0.49 14.37
CA PHE A 112 0.01 -0.81 14.33
C PHE A 112 0.85 0.31 14.93
N GLU A 113 1.23 0.14 16.20
CA GLU A 113 2.08 1.09 16.93
C GLU A 113 3.55 0.67 16.86
N VAL A 114 4.32 1.34 16.01
CA VAL A 114 5.77 1.18 15.94
C VAL A 114 6.46 2.52 15.74
N GLU A 115 7.62 2.68 16.36
CA GLU A 115 8.53 3.78 16.07
C GLU A 115 9.42 3.38 14.90
N TRP A 116 8.89 3.51 13.66
CA TRP A 116 9.51 2.96 12.45
C TRP A 116 10.97 3.36 12.28
N MET A 117 11.33 4.64 12.43
CA MET A 117 12.73 5.07 12.31
C MET A 117 13.65 4.46 13.37
N ARG A 118 13.15 4.15 14.57
CA ARG A 118 13.95 3.43 15.58
C ARG A 118 14.12 1.97 15.18
N ALA A 119 13.02 1.31 14.82
CA ALA A 119 13.02 -0.08 14.40
C ALA A 119 13.87 -0.31 13.14
N SER A 120 13.89 0.63 12.21
CA SER A 120 14.65 0.52 10.97
C SER A 120 16.16 0.54 11.21
N VAL A 121 16.63 1.31 12.19
CA VAL A 121 18.04 1.30 12.62
C VAL A 121 18.42 -0.04 13.23
N GLU A 122 17.55 -0.62 14.07
CA GLU A 122 17.76 -1.93 14.68
C GLU A 122 17.81 -3.05 13.61
N GLU A 123 16.94 -2.96 12.60
CA GLU A 123 16.84 -3.93 11.51
C GLU A 123 17.78 -3.65 10.32
N GLY A 124 18.53 -2.53 10.35
CA GLY A 124 19.48 -2.17 9.30
C GLY A 124 18.84 -1.78 7.96
N VAL A 125 17.60 -1.29 7.97
CA VAL A 125 16.84 -0.87 6.78
C VAL A 125 16.72 0.65 6.75
N TRP A 126 16.85 1.23 5.56
CA TRP A 126 16.77 2.68 5.35
C TRP A 126 15.60 3.03 4.44
N PHE A 127 14.88 4.07 4.81
CA PHE A 127 13.79 4.65 4.04
C PHE A 127 13.74 6.16 4.29
N ASP A 128 13.09 6.92 3.42
CA ASP A 128 13.07 8.38 3.54
C ASP A 128 12.02 8.85 4.57
N PRO A 129 12.29 9.94 5.33
CA PRO A 129 11.42 10.37 6.42
C PRO A 129 9.97 10.65 6.02
N TYR A 130 9.70 11.03 4.76
CA TYR A 130 8.34 11.26 4.29
C TYR A 130 7.45 10.02 4.42
N GLN A 131 8.03 8.82 4.30
CA GLN A 131 7.26 7.56 4.31
C GLN A 131 6.65 7.30 5.69
N GLU A 132 7.40 7.56 6.77
CA GLU A 132 6.86 7.49 8.13
C GLU A 132 5.76 8.55 8.33
N GLN A 133 6.01 9.80 7.95
CA GLN A 133 5.01 10.86 8.13
C GLN A 133 3.75 10.60 7.29
N TRP A 134 3.88 9.96 6.13
CA TRP A 134 2.76 9.57 5.28
C TRP A 134 1.96 8.43 5.87
N ALA A 135 2.63 7.41 6.43
CA ALA A 135 1.97 6.34 7.17
C ALA A 135 1.17 6.92 8.36
N ARG A 136 1.77 7.85 9.11
CA ARG A 136 1.10 8.53 10.23
C ARG A 136 -0.13 9.33 9.78
N ALA A 137 -0.06 10.06 8.65
CA ALA A 137 -1.21 10.77 8.10
C ALA A 137 -2.39 9.82 7.80
N TRP A 138 -2.11 8.66 7.21
CA TRP A 138 -3.12 7.66 6.94
C TRP A 138 -3.65 6.98 8.20
N GLN A 139 -2.80 6.71 9.20
CA GLN A 139 -3.27 6.20 10.49
C GLN A 139 -4.27 7.16 11.15
N MET A 140 -4.00 8.47 11.13
CA MET A 140 -4.95 9.48 11.63
C MET A 140 -6.29 9.38 10.89
N LEU A 141 -6.26 9.26 9.56
CA LEU A 141 -7.48 9.11 8.76
C LEU A 141 -8.25 7.82 9.09
N LEU A 142 -7.56 6.69 9.26
CA LEU A 142 -8.14 5.41 9.64
C LEU A 142 -8.75 5.43 11.04
N ARG A 143 -8.22 6.25 11.96
CA ARG A 143 -8.79 6.52 13.29
C ARG A 143 -10.00 7.47 13.26
N GLY A 144 -10.35 7.99 12.09
CA GLY A 144 -11.46 8.94 11.94
C GLY A 144 -11.08 10.38 12.23
N GLU A 145 -9.79 10.70 12.43
CA GLU A 145 -9.34 12.07 12.64
C GLU A 145 -9.49 12.89 11.35
N ARG A 146 -9.85 14.17 11.47
CA ARG A 146 -10.12 15.07 10.34
C ARG A 146 -9.71 16.50 10.69
N GLY A 147 -9.65 17.37 9.68
CA GLY A 147 -9.39 18.80 9.86
C GLY A 147 -7.90 19.13 9.99
N GLU A 148 -7.63 20.26 10.64
CA GLU A 148 -6.31 20.89 10.67
C GLU A 148 -5.14 19.97 11.07
N PRO A 149 -5.24 19.11 12.11
CA PRO A 149 -4.12 18.24 12.49
C PRO A 149 -3.69 17.31 11.37
N VAL A 150 -4.65 16.70 10.67
CA VAL A 150 -4.37 15.81 9.53
C VAL A 150 -3.82 16.61 8.35
N ALA A 151 -4.37 17.79 8.08
CA ALA A 151 -3.88 18.66 7.01
C ALA A 151 -2.41 19.08 7.23
N GLN A 152 -2.05 19.46 8.47
CA GLN A 152 -0.67 19.79 8.83
C GLN A 152 0.27 18.59 8.66
N GLN A 153 -0.18 17.39 9.03
CA GLN A 153 0.59 16.16 8.82
C GLN A 153 0.85 15.93 7.32
N VAL A 154 -0.14 16.11 6.45
CA VAL A 154 0.03 15.96 4.99
C VAL A 154 0.95 17.04 4.41
N VAL A 155 0.87 18.28 4.89
CA VAL A 155 1.80 19.35 4.49
C VAL A 155 3.25 18.99 4.85
N GLU A 156 3.48 18.38 6.01
CA GLU A 156 4.81 17.90 6.38
C GLU A 156 5.31 16.78 5.45
N VAL A 157 4.44 15.85 5.05
CA VAL A 157 4.78 14.83 4.04
C VAL A 157 5.19 15.50 2.73
N MET A 158 4.40 16.47 2.25
CA MET A 158 4.72 17.23 1.03
C MET A 158 6.08 17.94 1.12
N ARG A 159 6.41 18.51 2.28
CA ARG A 159 7.72 19.14 2.52
C ARG A 159 8.85 18.12 2.50
N LEU A 160 8.64 16.94 3.10
CA LEU A 160 9.64 15.87 3.15
C LEU A 160 9.82 15.13 1.82
N THR A 161 8.88 15.29 0.89
CA THR A 161 9.06 14.89 -0.53
C THR A 161 9.83 15.94 -1.34
N ASP A 162 10.61 16.81 -0.71
CA ASP A 162 11.68 17.52 -1.41
C ASP A 162 12.77 16.51 -1.83
N PRO A 163 13.21 16.51 -3.10
CA PRO A 163 14.30 15.65 -3.57
C PRO A 163 15.57 15.64 -2.70
N GLU A 164 15.91 16.75 -2.05
CA GLU A 164 17.08 16.84 -1.16
C GLU A 164 16.86 16.13 0.19
N LEU A 165 15.59 15.96 0.59
CA LEU A 165 15.18 15.32 1.84
C LEU A 165 14.77 13.85 1.65
N ALA A 166 14.68 13.38 0.40
CA ALA A 166 14.32 12.02 0.03
C ALA A 166 15.38 11.34 -0.87
N PRO A 167 16.64 11.21 -0.38
CA PRO A 167 17.73 10.67 -1.17
C PRO A 167 17.59 9.18 -1.48
N VAL A 168 16.86 8.39 -0.68
CA VAL A 168 16.70 6.95 -0.91
C VAL A 168 15.81 6.70 -2.14
N ALA A 169 14.70 7.42 -2.26
CA ALA A 169 13.82 7.38 -3.42
C ALA A 169 14.46 8.06 -4.65
N GLY A 170 15.21 9.15 -4.42
CA GLY A 170 15.85 9.94 -5.45
C GLY A 170 14.89 10.86 -6.21
N ALA A 171 15.44 11.96 -6.73
CA ALA A 171 14.66 13.09 -7.26
C ALA A 171 13.60 12.70 -8.31
N GLU A 172 13.94 11.82 -9.24
CA GLU A 172 13.01 11.41 -10.30
C GLU A 172 11.82 10.64 -9.75
N SER A 173 12.05 9.69 -8.83
CA SER A 173 10.98 8.91 -8.22
C SER A 173 10.07 9.79 -7.39
N VAL A 174 10.66 10.69 -6.58
CA VAL A 174 9.93 11.62 -5.73
C VAL A 174 9.02 12.52 -6.55
N LEU A 175 9.54 13.15 -7.61
CA LEU A 175 8.78 14.11 -8.41
C LEU A 175 7.71 13.45 -9.28
N GLN A 176 7.95 12.23 -9.79
CA GLN A 176 7.04 11.58 -10.74
C GLN A 176 6.10 10.57 -10.10
N THR A 177 6.40 10.08 -8.91
CA THR A 177 5.61 9.01 -8.27
C THR A 177 5.16 9.37 -6.85
N GLU A 178 6.07 9.82 -5.98
CA GLU A 178 5.74 10.06 -4.56
C GLU A 178 4.87 11.30 -4.38
N PHE A 179 5.35 12.46 -4.82
CA PHE A 179 4.66 13.74 -4.65
C PHE A 179 3.27 13.75 -5.31
N PRO A 180 3.08 13.27 -6.55
CA PRO A 180 1.74 13.20 -7.15
C PRO A 180 0.78 12.30 -6.36
N SER A 181 1.27 11.23 -5.73
CA SER A 181 0.44 10.35 -4.91
C SER A 181 0.08 10.98 -3.56
N VAL A 182 1.02 11.70 -2.93
CA VAL A 182 0.76 12.51 -1.72
C VAL A 182 -0.24 13.63 -2.02
N ARG A 183 -0.18 14.21 -3.23
CA ARG A 183 -1.13 15.23 -3.67
C ARG A 183 -2.58 14.75 -3.67
N LEU A 184 -2.83 13.49 -4.05
CA LEU A 184 -4.17 12.89 -3.97
C LEU A 184 -4.68 12.79 -2.54
N LEU A 185 -3.79 12.50 -1.58
CA LEU A 185 -4.14 12.53 -0.16
C LEU A 185 -4.48 13.96 0.28
N TRP A 186 -3.72 14.96 -0.16
CA TRP A 186 -4.03 16.36 0.11
C TRP A 186 -5.43 16.74 -0.34
N ASP A 187 -5.82 16.41 -1.56
CA ASP A 187 -7.16 16.73 -2.06
C ASP A 187 -8.28 16.15 -1.21
N VAL A 188 -8.07 14.93 -0.70
CA VAL A 188 -9.02 14.26 0.20
C VAL A 188 -9.13 15.01 1.54
N VAL A 189 -8.01 15.39 2.15
CA VAL A 189 -8.01 16.05 3.48
C VAL A 189 -8.43 17.51 3.41
N SER A 190 -8.11 18.22 2.31
CA SER A 190 -8.50 19.61 2.06
C SER A 190 -9.92 19.74 1.55
N GLY A 191 -10.52 18.65 1.05
CA GLY A 191 -11.84 18.66 0.42
C GLY A 191 -11.84 19.24 -0.99
N SER A 192 -10.70 19.27 -1.68
CA SER A 192 -10.50 19.80 -3.04
C SER A 192 -11.11 18.89 -4.13
N ARG A 193 -12.44 18.71 -4.08
CA ARG A 193 -13.19 17.80 -4.96
C ARG A 193 -13.12 18.17 -6.44
N SER A 194 -13.05 19.46 -6.76
CA SER A 194 -12.98 19.95 -8.14
C SER A 194 -11.62 19.69 -8.80
N GLU A 195 -10.56 19.69 -8.00
CA GLU A 195 -9.17 19.53 -8.43
C GLU A 195 -8.80 18.05 -8.57
N PHE A 196 -9.43 17.18 -7.77
CA PHE A 196 -9.09 15.77 -7.69
C PHE A 196 -9.00 15.04 -9.06
N PRO A 197 -9.94 15.19 -10.01
CA PRO A 197 -9.79 14.57 -11.33
C PRO A 197 -8.57 15.01 -12.12
N VAL A 198 -8.14 16.27 -11.96
CA VAL A 198 -6.95 16.80 -12.60
C VAL A 198 -5.71 16.19 -11.98
N ASP A 199 -5.65 16.16 -10.65
CA ASP A 199 -4.50 15.64 -9.91
C ASP A 199 -4.35 14.10 -10.10
N VAL A 200 -5.46 13.36 -10.23
CA VAL A 200 -5.46 11.95 -10.65
C VAL A 200 -4.83 11.78 -12.03
N ARG A 201 -5.19 12.63 -13.00
CA ARG A 201 -4.62 12.57 -14.35
C ARG A 201 -3.12 12.82 -14.32
N VAL A 202 -2.69 13.86 -13.60
CA VAL A 202 -1.27 14.21 -13.44
C VAL A 202 -0.49 13.04 -12.84
N ALA A 203 -1.01 12.42 -11.76
CA ALA A 203 -0.37 11.28 -11.12
C ALA A 203 -0.23 10.08 -12.08
N LEU A 204 -1.26 9.77 -12.87
CA LEU A 204 -1.24 8.67 -13.84
C LEU A 204 -0.27 8.92 -15.00
N GLU A 205 -0.25 10.15 -15.53
CA GLU A 205 0.67 10.53 -16.61
C GLU A 205 2.13 10.48 -16.14
N ALA A 206 2.41 11.00 -14.95
CA ALA A 206 3.74 10.96 -14.34
C ALA A 206 4.19 9.53 -14.03
N ASN A 207 3.30 8.69 -13.49
CA ASN A 207 3.58 7.26 -13.27
C ASN A 207 3.91 6.55 -14.59
N LYS A 208 3.11 6.78 -15.64
CA LYS A 208 3.38 6.21 -16.96
C LYS A 208 4.74 6.67 -17.48
N GLU A 209 5.05 7.95 -17.40
CA GLU A 209 6.34 8.47 -17.86
C GLU A 209 7.51 7.83 -17.11
N TYR A 210 7.43 7.72 -15.79
CA TYR A 210 8.48 7.12 -14.96
C TYR A 210 8.78 5.66 -15.33
N TYR A 211 7.74 4.83 -15.45
CA TYR A 211 7.90 3.39 -15.66
C TYR A 211 8.10 2.99 -17.13
N THR A 212 7.69 3.83 -18.10
CA THR A 212 7.87 3.52 -19.53
C THR A 212 9.18 4.04 -20.14
N ARG A 213 9.94 4.86 -19.40
CA ARG A 213 11.29 5.25 -19.81
C ARG A 213 12.19 4.00 -19.95
N PRO A 214 12.98 3.90 -21.04
CA PRO A 214 13.86 2.75 -21.29
C PRO A 214 15.13 2.82 -20.42
N VAL A 215 14.95 2.96 -19.11
CA VAL A 215 15.98 2.74 -18.10
C VAL A 215 15.90 1.28 -17.68
N GLU A 216 17.05 0.64 -17.48
CA GLU A 216 17.12 -0.80 -17.22
C GLU A 216 16.16 -1.20 -16.07
N ASN A 217 15.36 -2.25 -16.34
CA ASN A 217 14.41 -2.90 -15.41
C ASN A 217 13.13 -2.16 -15.00
N ARG A 218 12.96 -0.84 -15.22
CA ARG A 218 11.72 -0.13 -14.84
C ARG A 218 10.48 -0.56 -15.61
N VAL A 219 10.64 -0.84 -16.90
CA VAL A 219 9.54 -1.26 -17.80
C VAL A 219 8.91 -2.62 -17.42
N ARG A 220 9.53 -3.36 -16.49
CA ARG A 220 9.03 -4.64 -15.97
C ARG A 220 8.54 -4.56 -14.54
N MET A 221 8.67 -3.40 -13.89
CA MET A 221 8.19 -3.20 -12.53
C MET A 221 6.65 -3.22 -12.53
N ARG A 222 6.08 -4.03 -11.65
CA ARG A 222 4.63 -4.24 -11.50
C ARG A 222 3.87 -2.94 -11.21
N GLU A 223 4.51 -1.99 -10.53
CA GLU A 223 3.95 -0.65 -10.24
C GLU A 223 3.73 0.18 -11.51
N GLY A 224 4.46 -0.14 -12.59
CA GLY A 224 4.22 0.41 -13.92
C GLY A 224 2.98 -0.13 -14.62
N PHE A 225 2.42 -1.25 -14.15
CA PHE A 225 1.18 -1.86 -14.67
C PHE A 225 -0.02 -1.56 -13.78
N VAL A 226 0.15 -1.66 -12.46
CA VAL A 226 -0.88 -1.34 -11.46
C VAL A 226 -0.30 -0.37 -10.44
N PRO A 227 -0.63 0.94 -10.53
CA PRO A 227 -0.10 1.94 -9.62
C PRO A 227 -0.87 1.93 -8.31
N TRP A 228 -0.60 0.95 -7.43
CA TRP A 228 -1.29 0.77 -6.14
C TRP A 228 -1.32 2.06 -5.30
N ARG A 229 -0.23 2.82 -5.32
CA ARG A 229 -0.06 4.10 -4.62
C ARG A 229 -0.98 5.22 -5.11
N ILE A 230 -1.50 5.12 -6.33
CA ILE A 230 -2.52 6.01 -6.89
C ILE A 230 -3.90 5.39 -6.68
N LEU A 231 -4.04 4.09 -6.95
CA LEU A 231 -5.31 3.37 -6.89
C LEU A 231 -5.90 3.36 -5.47
N GLY A 232 -5.08 3.18 -4.44
CA GLY A 232 -5.50 3.22 -3.03
C GLY A 232 -6.14 4.56 -2.63
N PRO A 233 -5.43 5.70 -2.75
CA PRO A 233 -6.00 7.02 -2.50
C PRO A 233 -7.24 7.33 -3.36
N VAL A 234 -7.27 6.90 -4.62
CA VAL A 234 -8.46 7.02 -5.48
C VAL A 234 -9.66 6.25 -4.91
N CYS A 235 -9.47 5.02 -4.44
CA CYS A 235 -10.53 4.24 -3.80
C CYS A 235 -11.03 4.95 -2.53
N ALA A 236 -10.13 5.45 -1.68
CA ALA A 236 -10.48 6.20 -0.47
C ALA A 236 -11.27 7.48 -0.76
N ALA A 237 -10.88 8.22 -1.81
CA ALA A 237 -11.56 9.43 -2.25
C ALA A 237 -12.97 9.12 -2.78
N VAL A 238 -13.11 8.10 -3.63
CA VAL A 238 -14.41 7.62 -4.13
C VAL A 238 -15.31 7.18 -2.99
N ASP A 239 -14.77 6.48 -2.00
CA ASP A 239 -15.52 6.08 -0.81
C ASP A 239 -15.94 7.27 0.07
N SER A 240 -15.27 8.41 -0.07
CA SER A 240 -15.62 9.71 0.50
C SER A 240 -16.46 10.62 -0.44
N GLY A 241 -16.95 10.06 -1.55
CA GLY A 241 -17.84 10.70 -2.52
C GLY A 241 -17.16 11.62 -3.54
N PHE A 242 -15.84 11.51 -3.73
CA PHE A 242 -15.14 12.24 -4.79
C PHE A 242 -15.43 11.59 -6.15
N GLU A 243 -15.53 12.40 -7.20
CA GLU A 243 -15.56 11.92 -8.57
C GLU A 243 -14.14 11.77 -9.09
N VAL A 244 -13.83 10.64 -9.75
CA VAL A 244 -12.49 10.42 -10.35
C VAL A 244 -12.33 11.23 -11.63
N GLY A 245 -13.39 11.39 -12.43
CA GLY A 245 -13.40 12.16 -13.68
C GLY A 245 -12.37 11.73 -14.74
N VAL A 246 -11.72 10.59 -14.56
CA VAL A 246 -10.68 10.04 -15.45
C VAL A 246 -10.97 8.57 -15.72
N GLN A 247 -10.97 8.19 -16.99
CA GLN A 247 -10.97 6.79 -17.42
C GLN A 247 -9.55 6.41 -17.83
N SER A 248 -9.02 5.35 -17.23
CA SER A 248 -7.66 4.88 -17.50
C SER A 248 -7.56 3.37 -17.30
N GLN A 249 -6.72 2.71 -18.11
CA GLN A 249 -6.39 1.30 -17.91
C GLN A 249 -5.64 1.04 -16.59
N TYR A 250 -4.98 2.07 -16.05
CA TYR A 250 -4.35 2.05 -14.73
C TYR A 250 -5.35 2.16 -13.56
N LEU A 251 -6.63 2.47 -13.85
CA LEU A 251 -7.72 2.56 -12.89
C LEU A 251 -8.86 1.61 -13.31
N PRO A 252 -8.69 0.28 -13.21
CA PRO A 252 -9.74 -0.67 -13.56
C PRO A 252 -11.02 -0.37 -12.76
N GLY A 253 -12.12 -0.12 -13.46
CA GLY A 253 -13.36 0.36 -12.83
C GLY A 253 -13.86 -0.54 -11.69
N ALA A 254 -13.73 -1.86 -11.84
CA ALA A 254 -14.12 -2.79 -10.78
C ALA A 254 -13.24 -2.67 -9.51
N LEU A 255 -11.94 -2.38 -9.63
CA LEU A 255 -11.11 -2.09 -8.45
C LEU A 255 -11.46 -0.74 -7.81
N VAL A 256 -11.85 0.25 -8.62
CA VAL A 256 -12.16 1.61 -8.15
C VAL A 256 -13.56 1.70 -7.52
N PHE A 257 -14.57 1.06 -8.11
CA PHE A 257 -15.97 1.31 -7.79
C PHE A 257 -16.70 0.12 -7.12
N ASP A 258 -16.22 -1.12 -7.27
CA ASP A 258 -16.92 -2.26 -6.66
C ASP A 258 -16.66 -2.28 -5.16
N ARG A 259 -17.74 -2.12 -4.39
CA ARG A 259 -17.75 -2.36 -2.96
C ARG A 259 -18.15 -3.78 -2.70
N ARG A 260 -17.19 -4.70 -2.79
CA ARG A 260 -17.44 -6.09 -2.39
C ARG A 260 -17.59 -6.12 -0.87
N ASP A 261 -18.84 -6.17 -0.38
CA ASP A 261 -19.14 -6.46 1.03
C ASP A 261 -18.74 -7.92 1.33
N ARG A 262 -17.44 -8.15 1.53
CA ARG A 262 -16.93 -9.45 1.95
C ARG A 262 -16.94 -9.47 3.48
N LEU A 263 -17.97 -10.11 4.03
CA LEU A 263 -17.97 -10.60 5.41
C LEU A 263 -16.83 -11.64 5.53
N ARG A 264 -15.65 -11.20 5.92
CA ARG A 264 -14.59 -12.08 6.44
C ARG A 264 -14.16 -11.54 7.78
#